data_AF-A0A179T1X4-F1
#
_entry.id   AF-A0A179T1X4-F1
#
_cell.length_a   1.000
_cell.length_b   1.000
_cell.length_c   1.000
_cell.angle_alpha   90.00
_cell.angle_beta   90.00
_cell.angle_gamma   90.00
#
_symmetry.space_group_name_H-M   'P 1'
#
loop_
_entity.id
_entity.type
_entity.pdbx_description
1 polymer ?
#
loop_
_entity_poly.entity_id
_entity_poly.type
_entity_poly.pdbx_seq_one_letter_code
_entity_poly.pdbx_strand_id
1 'polypeptide(L)'
;MSNILEQGQIDEVVERFYSKLTKDAYFSSMFAERGVDINLLKSRQRVFIARLVNTDSSKDQAINISKVTERHPFQTSPERAKIWLDTMEETLNEMELNVSIKEHLLSQMNFLMNKILK
;
A
#
# COMPACT_ATOMS: atom_id res chain seq x y z
N MET A 1 6.27 19.80 12.74
CA MET A 1 7.08 18.57 12.75
C MET A 1 6.93 17.94 11.38
N SER A 2 8.03 17.69 10.68
CA SER A 2 8.00 17.07 9.36
C SER A 2 7.54 15.62 9.51
N ASN A 3 6.37 15.27 8.97
CA ASN A 3 5.79 13.93 8.97
C ASN A 3 6.52 13.06 7.95
N ILE A 4 7.78 12.70 8.19
CA ILE A 4 8.61 11.94 7.25
C ILE A 4 8.83 10.55 7.84
N LEU A 5 8.50 9.50 7.06
CA LEU A 5 9.01 8.15 7.33
C LEU A 5 10.42 8.02 6.75
N GLU A 6 11.33 7.49 7.54
CA GLU A 6 12.66 7.13 7.06
C GLU A 6 12.60 5.88 6.17
N GLN A 7 13.58 5.74 5.26
CA GLN A 7 13.62 4.61 4.33
C GLN A 7 13.59 3.25 5.05
N GLY A 8 14.29 3.12 6.19
CA GLY A 8 14.27 1.89 6.99
C GLY A 8 12.88 1.53 7.51
N GLN A 9 12.09 2.53 7.91
CA GLN A 9 10.70 2.32 8.36
C GLN A 9 9.81 1.90 7.18
N ILE A 10 10.00 2.50 6.00
CA ILE A 10 9.26 2.12 4.79
C ILE A 10 9.59 0.68 4.39
N ASP A 11 10.86 0.29 4.46
CA ASP A 11 11.30 -1.07 4.14
C ASP A 11 10.67 -2.09 5.09
N GLU A 12 10.62 -1.77 6.38
CA GLU A 12 10.00 -2.60 7.40
C GLU A 12 8.48 -2.73 7.22
N VAL A 13 7.77 -1.61 6.96
CA VAL A 13 6.32 -1.64 6.64
C VAL A 13 6.06 -2.61 5.51
N VAL A 14 6.80 -2.49 4.41
CA VAL A 14 6.60 -3.32 3.22
C VAL A 14 6.93 -4.78 3.51
N GLU A 15 8.00 -5.06 4.24
CA GLU A 15 8.39 -6.44 4.54
C GLU A 15 7.35 -7.15 5.42
N ARG A 16 6.94 -6.49 6.51
CA ARG A 16 5.89 -7.01 7.40
C ARG A 16 4.56 -7.17 6.67
N PHE A 17 4.18 -6.18 5.86
CA PHE A 17 2.95 -6.21 5.07
C PHE A 17 2.88 -7.42 4.16
N TYR A 18 3.92 -7.66 3.33
CA TYR A 18 3.91 -8.82 2.44
C TYR A 18 4.02 -10.14 3.20
N SER A 19 4.74 -10.19 4.34
CA SER A 19 4.77 -11.39 5.19
C SER A 19 3.39 -11.77 5.74
N LYS A 20 2.49 -10.80 5.92
CA LYS A 20 1.09 -11.06 6.32
C LYS A 20 0.21 -11.33 5.13
N LEU A 21 0.30 -10.51 4.07
CA LEU A 21 -0.54 -10.63 2.89
C LEU A 21 -0.40 -12.00 2.22
N THR A 22 0.80 -12.58 2.19
CA THR A 22 1.02 -13.91 1.60
C THR A 22 0.51 -15.07 2.45
N LYS A 23 0.00 -14.81 3.66
CA LYS A 23 -0.72 -15.81 4.46
C LYS A 23 -2.20 -15.90 4.07
N ASP A 24 -2.73 -14.88 3.41
CA ASP A 24 -4.07 -14.93 2.84
C ASP A 24 -4.08 -15.87 1.63
N ALA A 25 -5.03 -16.82 1.63
CA ALA A 25 -5.09 -17.88 0.63
C ALA A 25 -5.33 -17.34 -0.79
N TYR A 26 -6.12 -16.26 -0.91
CA TYR A 26 -6.38 -15.64 -2.21
C TYR A 26 -5.12 -14.99 -2.77
N PHE A 27 -4.45 -14.14 -1.99
CA PHE A 27 -3.24 -13.44 -2.47
C PHE A 27 -2.10 -14.41 -2.75
N SER A 28 -1.88 -15.41 -1.88
CA SER A 28 -0.88 -16.45 -2.10
C SER A 28 -1.12 -17.21 -3.42
N SER A 29 -2.36 -17.67 -3.65
CA SER A 29 -2.71 -18.41 -4.87
C SER A 29 -2.59 -17.53 -6.11
N MET A 30 -3.11 -16.30 -6.06
CA MET A 30 -3.08 -15.36 -7.18
C MET A 30 -1.65 -14.98 -7.59
N PHE A 31 -0.75 -14.77 -6.62
CA PHE A 31 0.66 -14.51 -6.92
C PHE A 31 1.36 -15.71 -7.54
N ALA A 32 1.09 -16.93 -7.05
CA ALA A 32 1.66 -18.15 -7.59
C ALA A 32 1.17 -18.43 -9.02
N GLU A 33 -0.14 -18.38 -9.26
CA GLU A 33 -0.75 -18.63 -10.57
C GLU A 33 -0.27 -17.66 -11.65
N ARG A 34 0.00 -16.41 -11.28
CA ARG A 34 0.44 -15.36 -12.20
C ARG A 34 1.96 -15.21 -12.28
N GLY A 35 2.73 -16.05 -11.58
CA GLY A 35 4.20 -15.98 -11.58
C GLY A 35 4.72 -14.63 -11.08
N VAL A 36 4.06 -14.05 -10.08
CA VAL A 36 4.36 -12.70 -9.58
C VAL A 36 5.66 -12.69 -8.79
N ASP A 37 6.61 -11.84 -9.21
CA ASP A 37 7.79 -11.54 -8.42
C ASP A 37 7.43 -10.62 -7.24
N ILE A 38 7.31 -11.22 -6.05
CA ILE A 38 7.00 -10.51 -4.81
C ILE A 38 8.09 -9.48 -4.47
N ASN A 39 9.35 -9.72 -4.79
CA ASN A 39 10.42 -8.76 -4.51
C ASN A 39 10.30 -7.52 -5.38
N LEU A 40 9.89 -7.69 -6.65
CA LEU A 40 9.56 -6.57 -7.52
C LEU A 40 8.34 -5.79 -7.00
N LEU A 41 7.31 -6.48 -6.50
CA LEU A 41 6.15 -5.82 -5.88
C LEU A 41 6.54 -5.01 -4.64
N LYS A 42 7.33 -5.61 -3.73
CA LYS A 42 7.88 -4.91 -2.56
C LYS A 42 8.64 -3.65 -2.96
N SER A 43 9.53 -3.74 -3.95
CA SER A 43 10.28 -2.59 -4.47
C SER A 43 9.37 -1.47 -4.97
N ARG A 44 8.34 -1.82 -5.76
CA ARG A 44 7.34 -0.85 -6.25
C ARG A 44 6.52 -0.23 -5.13
N GLN A 45 6.16 -1.01 -4.10
CA GLN A 45 5.40 -0.54 -2.96
C GLN A 45 6.21 0.42 -2.08
N ARG A 46 7.51 0.16 -1.86
CA ARG A 46 8.42 1.09 -1.15
C ARG A 46 8.47 2.45 -1.82
N VAL A 47 8.68 2.48 -3.14
CA VAL A 47 8.69 3.73 -3.92
C VAL A 47 7.36 4.45 -3.85
N PHE A 48 6.25 3.71 -3.83
CA PHE A 48 4.91 4.29 -3.71
C PHE A 48 4.68 4.92 -2.34
N ILE A 49 4.99 4.21 -1.24
CA ILE A 49 4.87 4.72 0.13
C ILE A 49 5.79 5.94 0.33
N ALA A 50 7.04 5.85 -0.13
CA ALA A 50 7.99 6.97 -0.06
C ALA A 50 7.46 8.21 -0.78
N ARG A 51 6.73 8.05 -1.88
CA ARG A 51 6.04 9.19 -2.52
C ARG A 51 4.90 9.69 -1.64
N LEU A 52 3.99 8.81 -1.20
CA LEU A 52 2.82 9.22 -0.42
C LEU A 52 3.20 10.03 0.83
N VAL A 53 4.24 9.63 1.57
CA VAL A 53 4.66 10.37 2.78
C VAL A 53 5.30 11.73 2.47
N ASN A 54 5.91 11.88 1.30
CA ASN A 54 6.60 13.11 0.91
C ASN A 54 5.71 14.08 0.12
N THR A 55 4.46 13.70 -0.15
CA THR A 55 3.59 14.44 -1.05
C THR A 55 2.52 15.19 -0.27
N ASP A 56 2.43 16.50 -0.46
CA ASP A 56 1.33 17.29 0.08
C ASP A 56 0.04 16.90 -0.67
N SER A 57 -0.89 16.28 0.04
CA SER A 57 -1.94 15.42 -0.51
C SER A 57 -2.95 16.08 -1.45
N SER A 58 -2.85 17.39 -1.73
CA SER A 58 -3.74 18.12 -2.65
C SER A 58 -3.15 18.36 -4.03
N LYS A 59 -1.82 18.52 -4.16
CA LYS A 59 -1.18 18.92 -5.43
C LYS A 59 -0.97 17.76 -6.41
N ASP A 60 -0.79 16.55 -5.89
CA ASP A 60 -0.35 15.40 -6.69
C ASP A 60 -1.38 14.25 -6.74
N GLN A 61 -2.62 14.49 -6.31
CA GLN A 61 -3.67 13.45 -6.33
C GLN A 61 -3.88 12.88 -7.73
N ALA A 62 -3.97 13.74 -8.76
CA ALA A 62 -4.20 13.29 -10.13
C ALA A 62 -3.09 12.34 -10.62
N ILE A 63 -1.83 12.63 -10.26
CA ILE A 63 -0.67 11.79 -10.60
C ILE A 63 -0.74 10.45 -9.86
N ASN A 64 -1.08 10.48 -8.57
CA ASN A 64 -1.20 9.27 -7.76
C ASN A 64 -2.35 8.38 -8.23
N ILE A 65 -3.52 8.96 -8.56
CA ILE A 65 -4.66 8.24 -9.14
C ILE A 65 -4.25 7.61 -10.47
N SER A 66 -3.68 8.39 -11.39
CA SER A 66 -3.27 7.90 -12.71
C SER A 66 -2.33 6.69 -12.60
N LYS A 67 -1.30 6.77 -11.74
CA LYS A 67 -0.35 5.66 -11.54
C LYS A 67 -0.99 4.43 -10.90
N VAL A 68 -1.91 4.61 -9.96
CA VAL A 68 -2.60 3.49 -9.31
C VAL A 68 -3.55 2.81 -10.31
N THR A 69 -4.31 3.58 -11.09
CA THR A 69 -5.20 3.05 -12.13
C THR A 69 -4.44 2.34 -13.25
N GLU A 70 -3.33 2.91 -13.74
CA GLU A 70 -2.49 2.30 -14.78
C GLU A 70 -1.92 0.95 -14.33
N ARG A 71 -1.53 0.83 -13.06
CA ARG A 71 -0.97 -0.39 -12.49
C ARG A 71 -2.00 -1.44 -12.11
N HIS A 72 -3.28 -1.06 -12.02
CA HIS A 72 -4.39 -1.95 -11.72
C HIS A 72 -5.40 -1.94 -12.87
N PRO A 73 -4.99 -2.35 -14.10
CA PRO A 73 -5.87 -2.35 -15.27
C PRO A 73 -7.06 -3.28 -15.09
N PHE A 74 -6.93 -4.30 -14.25
CA PHE A 74 -8.03 -5.09 -13.73
C PHE A 74 -8.43 -4.51 -12.37
N GLN A 75 -9.59 -3.86 -12.33
CA GLN A 75 -10.16 -3.32 -11.09
C GLN A 75 -10.22 -4.39 -9.99
N THR A 76 -9.93 -3.98 -8.76
CA THR A 76 -10.00 -4.88 -7.60
C THR A 76 -11.45 -4.99 -7.11
N SER A 77 -11.79 -6.13 -6.49
CA SER A 77 -13.12 -6.26 -5.87
C SER A 77 -13.10 -5.63 -4.48
N PRO A 78 -14.25 -5.19 -3.96
CA PRO A 78 -14.34 -4.62 -2.61
C PRO A 78 -13.76 -5.54 -1.53
N GLU A 79 -13.97 -6.85 -1.63
CA GLU A 79 -13.48 -7.83 -0.67
C GLU A 79 -11.94 -7.88 -0.66
N ARG A 80 -11.33 -7.85 -1.85
CA ARG A 80 -9.86 -7.89 -2.00
C ARG A 80 -9.20 -6.59 -1.54
N ALA A 81 -9.82 -5.46 -1.88
CA ALA A 81 -9.39 -4.17 -1.38
C ALA A 81 -9.44 -4.12 0.14
N LYS A 82 -10.51 -4.66 0.75
CA LYS A 82 -10.65 -4.73 2.20
C LYS A 82 -9.55 -5.55 2.85
N ILE A 83 -9.29 -6.78 2.37
CA ILE A 83 -8.21 -7.63 2.92
C ILE A 83 -6.86 -6.91 2.82
N TRP A 84 -6.58 -6.27 1.68
CA TRP A 84 -5.33 -5.52 1.49
C TRP A 84 -5.20 -4.34 2.46
N LEU A 85 -6.26 -3.54 2.61
CA LEU A 85 -6.29 -2.37 3.49
C LEU A 85 -6.19 -2.77 4.96
N ASP A 86 -6.97 -3.77 5.40
CA ASP A 86 -6.95 -4.29 6.77
C ASP A 86 -5.55 -4.82 7.11
N THR A 87 -4.90 -5.55 6.19
CA THR A 87 -3.54 -6.07 6.39
C THR A 87 -2.52 -4.94 6.53
N MET A 88 -2.66 -3.86 5.76
CA MET A 88 -1.81 -2.68 5.86
C MET A 88 -2.03 -1.92 7.17
N GLU A 89 -3.29 -1.73 7.57
CA GLU A 89 -3.67 -1.11 8.84
C GLU A 89 -3.10 -1.89 10.03
N GLU A 90 -3.29 -3.21 10.06
CA GLU A 90 -2.72 -4.09 11.06
C GLU A 90 -1.18 -3.96 11.11
N THR A 91 -0.54 -3.94 9.94
CA THR A 91 0.93 -3.77 9.84
C THR A 91 1.40 -2.44 10.45
N LEU A 92 0.73 -1.34 10.13
CA LEU A 92 1.07 -0.02 10.66
C LEU A 92 0.78 0.07 12.16
N ASN A 93 -0.30 -0.55 12.64
CA ASN A 93 -0.68 -0.55 14.05
C ASN A 93 0.34 -1.26 14.94
N GLU A 94 0.95 -2.33 14.47
CA GLU A 94 2.02 -3.05 15.18
C GLU A 94 3.37 -2.32 15.21
N MET A 95 3.58 -1.32 14.36
CA MET A 95 4.84 -0.57 14.30
C MET A 95 4.82 0.64 15.23
N GLU A 96 5.97 0.97 15.81
CA GLU A 96 6.17 2.18 16.62
C GLU A 96 6.37 3.40 15.71
N LEU A 97 5.31 3.81 15.01
CA LEU A 97 5.26 5.00 14.16
C LEU A 97 4.36 6.07 14.79
N ASN A 98 4.58 7.34 14.41
CA ASN A 98 3.69 8.41 14.81
C ASN A 98 2.26 8.17 14.28
N VAL A 99 1.25 8.27 15.16
CA VAL A 99 -0.16 8.07 14.82
C VAL A 99 -0.59 8.95 13.64
N SER A 100 -0.15 10.21 13.59
CA SER A 100 -0.49 11.13 12.49
C SER A 100 -0.01 10.62 11.13
N ILE A 101 1.15 9.96 11.10
CA ILE A 101 1.73 9.37 9.88
C ILE A 101 0.93 8.13 9.46
N LYS A 102 0.56 7.27 10.42
CA LYS A 102 -0.26 6.08 10.17
C LYS A 102 -1.61 6.47 9.57
N GLU A 103 -2.30 7.41 10.20
CA GLU A 103 -3.61 7.91 9.76
C GLU A 103 -3.52 8.57 8.38
N HIS A 104 -2.47 9.39 8.14
CA HIS A 104 -2.27 10.02 6.85
C HIS A 104 -2.07 9.00 5.73
N LEU A 105 -1.19 8.01 5.94
CA LEU A 105 -0.94 6.94 4.97
C LEU A 105 -2.20 6.12 4.68
N LEU A 106 -2.90 5.68 5.72
CA LEU A 106 -4.13 4.90 5.57
C LEU A 106 -5.22 5.69 4.84
N SER A 107 -5.38 6.98 5.16
CA SER A 107 -6.32 7.86 4.46
C SER A 107 -6.00 7.97 2.97
N GLN A 108 -4.73 8.19 2.62
CA GLN A 108 -4.29 8.26 1.22
C GLN A 108 -4.48 6.93 0.48
N MET A 109 -4.10 5.81 1.10
CA MET A 109 -4.25 4.49 0.51
C MET A 109 -5.72 4.12 0.31
N ASN A 110 -6.58 4.40 1.29
CA ASN A 110 -8.02 4.19 1.18
C ASN A 110 -8.63 5.03 0.05
N PHE A 111 -8.27 6.32 -0.04
CA PHE A 111 -8.70 7.19 -1.13
C PHE A 111 -8.33 6.63 -2.50
N LEU A 112 -7.09 6.17 -2.67
CA LEU A 112 -6.59 5.63 -3.93
C LEU A 112 -7.19 4.26 -4.26
N MET A 113 -7.37 3.39 -3.26
CA MET A 113 -8.00 2.09 -3.43
C MET A 113 -9.45 2.24 -3.94
N ASN A 114 -10.19 3.21 -3.41
CA ASN A 114 -11.55 3.52 -3.87
C ASN A 114 -11.62 3.95 -5.34
N LYS A 115 -10.51 4.38 -5.96
CA LYS A 115 -10.47 4.73 -7.40
C LYS A 115 -10.28 3.52 -8.32
N ILE A 116 -9.94 2.36 -7.76
CA ILE A 116 -9.71 1.12 -8.52
C ILE A 116 -10.64 -0.01 -8.11
N LEU A 117 -11.61 0.26 -7.24
CA LEU A 117 -12.73 -0.63 -7.00
C LEU A 117 -13.59 -0.77 -8.27
N LYS A 118 -14.08 -1.97 -8.49
CA LYS A 118 -15.10 -2.27 -9.50
C LYS A 118 -16.50 -2.07 -8.95
#